data_AF-A0A8H6MH97-F1
#
_entry.id   AF-A0A8H6MH97-F1
#
_cell.length_a   1.000
_cell.length_b   1.000
_cell.length_c   1.000
_cell.angle_alpha   90.00
_cell.angle_beta   90.00
_cell.angle_gamma   90.00
#
_symmetry.space_group_name_H-M   'P 1'
#
loop_
_entity.id
_entity.type
_entity.pdbx_description
1 polymer ?
#
loop_
_entity_poly.entity_id
_entity_poly.type
_entity_poly.pdbx_seq_one_letter_code
_entity_poly.pdbx_strand_id
1 'polypeptide(L)' 'MIGLVTLKNLKEQGLKGTIIDQNDYIGGTWHYSCQPGQTSALPMTTFNTSKQCTHYTDFPFPEGRANLLSRRDA' A
#
# COMPACT_ATOMS: atom_id res chain seq x y z
N MET A 1 -1.76 -2.84 -2.41
CA MET A 1 -1.13 -1.73 -3.17
C MET A 1 -1.57 -1.72 -4.64
N ILE A 2 -1.21 -2.71 -5.47
CA ILE A 2 -1.50 -2.68 -6.93
C ILE A 2 -2.99 -2.51 -7.25
N GLY A 3 -3.89 -3.22 -6.57
CA GLY A 3 -5.34 -3.13 -6.84
C GLY A 3 -5.91 -1.70 -6.68
N LEU A 4 -5.47 -0.96 -5.65
CA LEU A 4 -5.88 0.44 -5.45
C LEU A 4 -5.43 1.33 -6.61
N VAL A 5 -4.18 1.16 -7.06
CA VAL A 5 -3.60 1.94 -8.16
C VAL A 5 -4.33 1.62 -9.47
N THR A 6 -4.66 0.35 -9.71
CA THR A 6 -5.45 -0.05 -10.88
C THR A 6 -6.80 0.65 -10.89
N LEU A 7 -7.55 0.62 -9.78
CA LEU A 7 -8.85 1.29 -9.73
C LEU A 7 -8.73 2.80 -9.88
N LYS A 8 -7.70 3.42 -9.27
CA LYS A 8 -7.39 4.84 -9.42
C LYS A 8 -7.18 5.21 -10.88
N ASN A 9 -6.31 4.47 -11.58
CA ASN A 9 -6.04 4.69 -13.00
C ASN A 9 -7.29 4.48 -13.88
N LEU A 10 -8.10 3.44 -13.61
CA LEU A 10 -9.37 3.23 -14.33
C LEU A 10 -10.31 4.42 -14.15
N LYS A 11 -10.47 4.89 -12.90
CA LYS A 11 -11.34 6.02 -12.58
C LYS A 11 -10.87 7.32 -13.24
N GLU A 12 -9.57 7.56 -13.30
CA GLU A 12 -8.99 8.73 -13.99
C GLU A 12 -9.26 8.72 -15.50
N GLN A 13 -9.38 7.55 -16.11
CA GLN A 13 -9.78 7.40 -17.51
C GLN A 13 -11.31 7.43 -17.71
N GLY A 14 -12.09 7.70 -16.67
CA GLY A 14 -13.56 7.71 -16.72
C GLY A 14 -14.20 6.32 -16.75
N LEU A 15 -13.43 5.26 -16.49
CA LEU A 15 -13.91 3.89 -16.44
C LEU A 15 -14.44 3.53 -15.04
N LYS A 16 -15.47 2.69 -15.00
CA LYS A 16 -15.97 2.10 -13.75
C LYS A 16 -15.24 0.80 -13.48
N GLY A 17 -14.75 0.62 -12.25
CA GLY A 17 -14.11 -0.61 -11.81
C GLY A 17 -14.60 -1.02 -10.43
N THR A 18 -14.56 -2.32 -10.16
CA THR A 18 -14.86 -2.90 -8.85
C THR A 18 -13.64 -3.70 -8.42
N ILE A 19 -13.11 -3.42 -7.22
CA ILE A 19 -12.08 -4.26 -6.60
C ILE A 19 -12.80 -5.34 -5.80
N ILE A 20 -12.36 -6.58 -5.96
CA ILE A 20 -12.76 -7.70 -5.11
C ILE A 20 -11.49 -8.15 -4.38
N ASP A 21 -11.49 -8.02 -3.06
CA ASP A 21 -10.40 -8.51 -2.20
C ASP A 21 -10.92 -9.67 -1.36
N GLN A 22 -10.06 -10.64 -1.07
CA GLN A 22 -10.40 -11.77 -0.22
C GLN A 22 -10.40 -11.39 1.26
N ASN A 23 -9.75 -10.27 1.62
CA ASN A 23 -9.61 -9.81 2.99
C ASN A 23 -10.64 -8.72 3.31
N ASP A 24 -10.92 -8.54 4.59
CA ASP A 24 -11.75 -7.46 5.13
C ASP A 24 -11.00 -6.13 5.28
N TYR A 25 -9.73 -6.10 4.88
CA TYR A 25 -8.84 -4.94 4.96
C TYR A 25 -8.14 -4.63 3.65
N ILE A 26 -7.59 -3.42 3.57
CA ILE A 26 -6.79 -2.94 2.44
C ILE A 26 -5.32 -2.85 2.87
N GLY A 27 -4.40 -3.01 1.91
CA GLY A 27 -2.96 -2.90 2.13
C GLY A 27 -2.20 -4.11 1.61
N GLY A 28 -2.89 -5.25 1.47
CA GLY A 28 -2.29 -6.51 1.01
C GLY A 28 -1.14 -6.91 1.95
N THR A 29 0.04 -7.20 1.39
CA THR A 29 1.20 -7.64 2.17
C THR A 29 1.67 -6.63 3.22
N TRP A 30 1.42 -5.32 3.02
CA TRP A 30 1.79 -4.31 4.01
C TRP A 30 0.85 -4.28 5.22
N HIS A 31 -0.26 -5.00 5.21
CA HIS A 31 -1.06 -5.21 6.42
C HIS A 31 -0.64 -6.52 7.09
N TYR A 32 -0.07 -6.42 8.30
CA TYR A 32 0.36 -7.60 9.06
C TYR A 32 -0.84 -8.47 9.44
N SER A 33 -0.70 -9.77 9.22
CA SER A 33 -1.69 -10.78 9.59
C SER A 33 -1.00 -12.06 10.00
N CYS A 34 -1.53 -12.70 11.04
CA CYS A 34 -1.10 -14.03 11.50
C CYS A 34 -1.90 -15.16 10.83
N GLN A 35 -2.82 -14.85 9.91
CA GLN A 35 -3.69 -15.85 9.31
C GLN A 35 -2.89 -16.82 8.43
N PRO A 36 -3.02 -18.16 8.64
CA PRO A 36 -2.40 -19.14 7.78
C PRO A 36 -2.84 -18.98 6.31
N GLY A 37 -1.90 -19.10 5.37
CA GLY A 37 -2.19 -18.95 3.94
C GLY A 37 -2.19 -17.51 3.43
N GLN A 38 -1.98 -16.52 4.30
CA GLN A 38 -1.86 -15.12 3.91
C GLN A 38 -0.41 -14.64 3.98
N THR A 39 0.11 -14.09 2.88
CA THR A 39 1.42 -13.44 2.86
C THR A 39 1.32 -12.02 3.41
N SER A 40 1.99 -11.76 4.53
CA SER A 40 2.11 -10.43 5.12
C SER A 40 3.54 -10.09 5.53
N ALA A 41 3.85 -8.80 5.57
CA ALA A 41 5.11 -8.29 6.08
C ALA A 41 5.15 -8.38 7.62
N LEU A 42 6.33 -8.62 8.17
CA LEU A 42 6.50 -8.73 9.62
C LEU A 42 6.29 -7.38 10.31
N PRO A 43 5.98 -7.38 11.62
CA PRO A 43 5.77 -6.13 12.37
C PRO A 43 6.96 -5.17 12.35
N MET A 44 8.17 -5.69 12.15
CA MET A 44 9.43 -4.94 12.13
C MET A 44 9.90 -4.55 10.73
N THR A 45 9.15 -4.91 9.68
CA THR A 45 9.54 -4.60 8.31
C THR A 45 9.50 -3.09 8.06
N THR A 46 10.59 -2.57 7.49
CA THR A 46 10.71 -1.20 6.98
C THR A 46 10.91 -1.22 5.48
N PHE A 47 10.57 -0.12 4.80
CA PHE A 47 10.96 0.07 3.41
C PHE A 47 12.48 0.05 3.29
N ASN A 48 12.97 -0.60 2.24
CA ASN A 48 14.37 -0.53 1.81
C ASN A 48 14.61 0.58 0.78
N THR A 49 13.56 1.26 0.34
CA THR A 49 13.58 2.38 -0.58
C THR A 49 13.16 3.68 0.10
N SER A 50 13.69 4.79 -0.39
CA SER A 50 13.38 6.13 0.12
C SER A 50 11.89 6.47 -0.04
N LYS A 51 11.33 7.22 0.91
CA LYS A 51 9.93 7.71 0.84
C LYS A 51 9.66 8.53 -0.43
N GLN A 52 10.65 9.29 -0.90
CA GLN A 52 10.60 10.11 -2.12
C GLN A 52 10.55 9.26 -3.40
N CYS A 53 10.97 7.99 -3.31
CA CYS A 53 10.96 7.05 -4.44
C CYS A 53 9.76 6.09 -4.39
N THR A 54 8.99 6.09 -3.30
CA THR A 54 7.99 5.05 -3.03
C THR A 54 6.57 5.61 -2.84
N HIS A 55 6.41 6.94 -2.87
CA HIS A 55 5.10 7.56 -2.88
C HIS A 55 4.44 7.48 -4.26
N TYR A 56 3.12 7.68 -4.31
CA TYR A 56 2.45 7.89 -5.59
C TYR A 56 2.74 9.30 -6.10
N THR A 57 2.76 9.49 -7.41
CA THR A 57 3.18 10.74 -8.07
C THR A 57 2.34 11.96 -7.66
N ASP A 58 1.10 11.72 -7.25
CA ASP A 58 0.09 12.69 -6.84
C ASP A 58 -0.30 12.59 -5.36
N PHE A 59 0.37 11.73 -4.59
CA PHE A 59 0.11 11.53 -3.17
C PHE A 59 1.43 11.32 -2.40
N PRO A 60 2.20 12.40 -2.15
CA PRO A 60 3.46 12.32 -1.42
C PRO A 60 3.25 12.00 0.05
N PHE A 61 4.25 11.39 0.69
CA PHE A 61 4.23 11.20 2.15
C PHE A 61 4.34 12.54 2.90
N PRO A 62 3.70 12.68 4.07
CA PRO A 62 3.81 13.88 4.90
C PRO A 62 5.25 14.24 5.30
N GLU A 63 5.49 15.53 5.52
CA GLU A 63 6.72 16.01 6.13
C GLU A 63 6.89 15.47 7.57
N GLY A 64 8.14 15.28 8.01
CA GLY A 64 8.45 14.70 9.33
C GLY A 64 8.45 13.17 9.41
N ARG A 65 7.92 12.46 8.41
CA ARG A 65 8.09 10.99 8.30
C ARG A 65 9.56 10.60 8.08
N ALA A 66 9.96 9.47 8.68
CA ALA A 66 11.25 8.85 8.43
C ALA A 66 11.47 8.56 6.94
N ASN A 67 12.74 8.60 6.50
CA ASN A 67 13.07 8.38 5.10
C ASN A 67 12.79 6.95 4.64
N LEU A 68 13.06 5.99 5.53
CA LEU A 68 12.68 4.59 5.39
C LEU A 68 11.47 4.36 6.29
N LEU A 69 10.30 4.22 5.67
CA LEU A 69 9.04 4.11 6.38
C LEU A 69 8.92 2.77 7.08
N SER A 70 8.25 2.71 8.23
CA SER A 70 7.82 1.44 8.81
C SER A 70 6.60 0.91 8.06
N ARG A 71 6.32 -0.39 8.14
CA ARG A 71 5.05 -0.96 7.70
C ARG A 71 3.83 -0.26 8.32
N ARG A 72 3.96 0.26 9.54
CA ARG A 72 2.90 1.02 10.22
C ARG A 72 2.64 2.39 9.60
N ASP A 73 3.56 2.83 8.76
CA ASP A 73 3.56 4.17 8.20
C ASP A 73 2.97 4.25 6.79
N ALA A 74 2.71 3.09 6.17
CA ALA A 74 2.21 2.94 4.80
C ALA A 74 0.74 2.47 4.76
#